data_AF-A0A2X0QEM9-F1
#
_entry.id   AF-A0A2X0QEM9-F1
#
_cell.length_a   1.000
_cell.length_b   1.000
_cell.length_c   1.000
_cell.angle_alpha   90.00
_cell.angle_beta   90.00
_cell.angle_gamma   90.00
#
_symmetry.space_group_name_H-M   'P 1'
#
loop_
_entity.id
_entity.type
_entity.pdbx_description
1 polymer ?
#
loop_
_entity_poly.entity_id
_entity_poly.type
_entity_poly.pdbx_seq_one_letter_code
_entity_poly.pdbx_strand_id
1 'polypeptide(L)'
;MIKSKLLDPRKIELDMNNPRFSLFNFENEKEVIDYLFKYEDIKTLALQIIKNGYITLGERVIALESLKKSRMKYVALEGNRRIAALKIIFTETNRFSSADRKKIEKLNVKDFFVDCDIVDEKEEDEARFKITAKHIDGIKAWNPTDKRVFYDNLFTQYRVNGVSSEDALKAIEKVTPETQVKIKNALRRHKFLSLIYDETKTIYPQLDYLSHLDSDVLTSRVQQRIKDTLKLVEDSDFFFKCKEGKENEFKAILHSLGEATWINKTLNTRTFSTQNMWEDILEKDVVIPGLRDLIQHYFLIKEPPIEELPETDTISETGGEDSSENESD
;
A
#
# COMPACT_ATOMS: atom_id res chain seq x y z
N MET A 1 32.11 13.18 -11.11
CA MET A 1 32.22 14.46 -10.38
C MET A 1 30.81 14.80 -9.93
N ILE A 2 30.55 14.88 -8.62
CA ILE A 2 29.21 15.25 -8.14
C ILE A 2 28.98 16.71 -8.55
N LYS A 3 27.96 16.95 -9.38
CA LYS A 3 27.57 18.29 -9.81
C LYS A 3 26.73 18.89 -8.70
N SER A 4 27.10 20.06 -8.19
CA SER A 4 26.28 20.76 -7.20
C SER A 4 25.55 21.93 -7.86
N LYS A 5 24.30 22.18 -7.45
CA LYS A 5 23.49 23.32 -7.91
C LYS A 5 22.77 23.97 -6.75
N LEU A 6 22.79 25.30 -6.74
CA LEU A 6 21.96 26.11 -5.86
C LEU A 6 20.55 26.25 -6.48
N LEU A 7 19.53 25.72 -5.80
CA LEU A 7 18.16 25.61 -6.31
C LEU A 7 17.15 26.34 -5.41
N ASP A 8 16.11 26.89 -6.02
CA ASP A 8 14.95 27.42 -5.31
C ASP A 8 14.14 26.25 -4.72
N PRO A 9 13.94 26.15 -3.39
CA PRO A 9 13.27 25.01 -2.76
C PRO A 9 11.83 24.82 -3.24
N ARG A 10 11.18 25.89 -3.72
CA ARG A 10 9.81 25.81 -4.27
C ARG A 10 9.76 25.06 -5.59
N LYS A 11 10.89 24.95 -6.29
CA LYS A 11 11.03 24.29 -7.61
C LYS A 11 11.58 22.87 -7.53
N ILE A 12 11.91 22.38 -6.32
CA ILE A 12 12.30 20.99 -6.09
C ILE A 12 11.03 20.21 -5.74
N GLU A 13 10.72 19.17 -6.48
CA GLU A 13 9.58 18.27 -6.21
C GLU A 13 9.96 17.28 -5.09
N LEU A 14 9.02 16.96 -4.20
CA LEU A 14 9.19 15.89 -3.23
C LEU A 14 9.14 14.52 -3.93
N ASP A 15 9.97 13.60 -3.46
CA ASP A 15 10.00 12.23 -3.96
C ASP A 15 8.80 11.45 -3.41
N MET A 16 7.73 11.35 -4.20
CA MET A 16 6.53 10.58 -3.84
C MET A 16 6.82 9.09 -3.69
N ASN A 17 7.90 8.60 -4.32
CA ASN A 17 8.35 7.21 -4.22
C ASN A 17 9.38 7.01 -3.10
N ASN A 18 9.54 7.99 -2.19
CA ASN A 18 10.49 7.84 -1.10
C ASN A 18 10.14 6.58 -0.30
N PRO A 19 11.11 5.72 0.04
CA PRO A 19 10.79 4.50 0.76
C PRO A 19 10.16 4.73 2.14
N ARG A 20 10.28 5.94 2.74
CA ARG A 20 9.53 6.33 3.96
C ARG A 20 8.03 6.53 3.72
N PHE A 21 7.61 6.75 2.48
CA PHE A 21 6.23 6.95 2.06
C PHE A 21 5.58 5.68 1.54
N SER A 22 6.28 4.56 1.64
CA SER A 22 5.96 3.32 0.97
C SER A 22 4.57 2.75 1.26
N LEU A 23 4.01 3.09 2.43
CA LEU A 23 2.67 2.72 2.90
C LEU A 23 1.54 3.56 2.29
N PHE A 24 1.88 4.63 1.59
CA PHE A 24 0.96 5.67 1.16
C PHE A 24 1.05 5.85 -0.35
N ASN A 25 -0.07 5.66 -1.04
CA ASN A 25 -0.20 6.01 -2.45
C ASN A 25 -0.59 7.48 -2.54
N PHE A 26 0.40 8.37 -2.40
CA PHE A 26 0.15 9.81 -2.54
C PHE A 26 -0.16 10.16 -3.99
N GLU A 27 -1.30 10.80 -4.23
CA GLU A 27 -1.71 11.24 -5.58
C GLU A 27 -0.97 12.51 -6.00
N ASN A 28 -0.53 13.31 -5.02
CA ASN A 28 0.05 14.62 -5.24
C ASN A 28 1.00 15.05 -4.12
N GLU A 29 1.83 16.07 -4.40
CA GLU A 29 2.83 16.59 -3.45
C GLU A 29 2.20 17.17 -2.17
N LYS A 30 0.96 17.68 -2.23
CA LYS A 30 0.28 18.24 -1.05
C LYS A 30 0.00 17.15 -0.01
N GLU A 31 -0.41 15.96 -0.43
CA GLU A 31 -0.62 14.83 0.49
C GLU A 31 0.68 14.41 1.17
N VAL A 32 1.81 14.42 0.45
CA VAL A 32 3.14 14.20 1.05
C VAL A 32 3.41 15.25 2.13
N ILE A 33 3.16 16.53 1.85
CA ILE A 33 3.35 17.62 2.82
C ILE A 33 2.44 17.45 4.03
N ASP A 34 1.16 17.10 3.82
CA ASP A 34 0.20 16.87 4.91
C ASP A 34 0.62 15.70 5.80
N TYR A 35 1.07 14.60 5.19
CA TYR A 35 1.66 13.47 5.92
C TYR A 35 2.87 13.90 6.74
N LEU A 36 3.85 14.56 6.09
CA LEU A 36 5.07 15.02 6.75
C LEU A 36 4.76 16.02 7.89
N PHE A 37 3.76 16.87 7.71
CA PHE A 37 3.29 17.82 8.71
C PHE A 37 2.67 17.15 9.93
N LYS A 38 1.85 16.13 9.70
CA LYS A 38 1.12 15.45 10.77
C LYS A 38 1.98 14.43 11.52
N TYR A 39 2.86 13.73 10.82
CA TYR A 39 3.54 12.54 11.36
C TYR A 39 5.06 12.69 11.50
N GLU A 40 5.71 13.60 10.77
CA GLU A 40 7.18 13.75 10.74
C GLU A 40 7.67 15.10 11.29
N ASP A 41 6.81 15.81 12.01
CA ASP A 41 7.07 17.07 12.72
C ASP A 41 7.85 18.12 11.89
N ILE A 42 7.50 18.28 10.61
CA ILE A 42 8.15 19.30 9.77
C ILE A 42 7.84 20.73 10.23
N LYS A 43 6.78 20.93 11.02
CA LYS A 43 6.45 22.25 11.58
C LYS A 43 7.54 22.74 12.51
N THR A 44 8.02 21.89 13.41
CA THR A 44 9.12 22.24 14.32
C THR A 44 10.39 22.56 13.55
N LEU A 45 10.72 21.74 12.54
CA LEU A 45 11.86 22.00 11.66
C LEU A 45 11.73 23.36 10.93
N ALA A 46 10.56 23.68 10.40
CA ALA A 46 10.31 24.96 9.73
C ALA A 46 10.47 26.15 10.69
N LEU A 47 9.98 26.04 11.93
CA LEU A 47 10.16 27.08 12.95
C LEU A 47 11.64 27.30 13.31
N GLN A 48 12.44 26.22 13.35
CA GLN A 48 13.89 26.32 13.55
C GLN A 48 14.56 27.03 12.37
N ILE A 49 14.16 26.71 11.13
CA ILE A 49 14.68 27.37 9.91
C ILE A 49 14.32 28.85 9.90
N ILE A 50 13.09 29.22 10.26
CA ILE A 50 12.67 30.64 10.37
C ILE A 50 13.53 31.39 11.40
N LYS A 51 13.89 30.74 12.51
CA LYS A 51 14.67 31.36 13.59
C LYS A 51 16.16 31.48 13.26
N ASN A 52 16.74 30.44 12.68
CA ASN A 52 18.19 30.28 12.58
C ASN A 52 18.73 30.45 11.15
N GLY A 53 17.85 30.61 10.15
CA GLY A 53 18.21 30.48 8.75
C GLY A 53 18.33 29.02 8.31
N TYR A 54 18.54 28.80 7.01
CA TYR A 54 18.78 27.48 6.46
C TYR A 54 20.27 27.18 6.41
N ILE A 55 20.72 26.20 7.20
CA ILE A 55 22.12 25.75 7.24
C ILE A 55 22.14 24.23 7.15
N THR A 56 22.91 23.70 6.19
CA THR A 56 23.11 22.25 6.00
C THR A 56 24.57 21.87 6.26
N LEU A 57 24.96 21.84 7.53
CA LEU A 57 26.26 21.28 7.91
C LEU A 57 26.20 19.75 7.84
N GLY A 58 27.01 19.12 6.99
CA GLY A 58 27.20 17.66 6.94
C GLY A 58 26.09 16.86 6.25
N GLU A 59 24.91 17.44 6.02
CA GLU A 59 23.79 16.77 5.37
C GLU A 59 23.26 17.60 4.20
N ARG A 60 23.80 17.41 2.99
CA ARG A 60 23.32 18.10 1.79
C ARG A 60 22.03 17.46 1.27
N VAL A 61 21.26 18.21 0.46
CA VAL A 61 20.11 17.64 -0.27
C VAL A 61 20.62 16.97 -1.52
N ILE A 62 20.09 15.80 -1.86
CA ILE A 62 20.40 15.12 -3.12
C ILE A 62 19.16 15.23 -4.01
N ALA A 63 19.34 15.77 -5.22
CA ALA A 63 18.26 15.97 -6.16
C ALA A 63 18.53 15.24 -7.49
N LEU A 64 17.52 14.51 -7.96
CA LEU A 64 17.48 13.94 -9.29
C LEU A 64 17.17 15.02 -10.32
N GLU A 65 18.04 15.18 -11.31
CA GLU A 65 17.84 16.05 -12.48
C GLU A 65 17.29 15.21 -13.63
N SER A 66 16.06 15.50 -14.07
CA SER A 66 15.42 14.84 -15.21
C SER A 66 14.83 15.84 -16.20
N LEU A 67 14.84 15.48 -17.48
CA LEU A 67 14.30 16.32 -18.56
C LEU A 67 12.90 15.83 -18.94
N LYS A 68 11.86 16.52 -18.48
CA LYS A 68 10.46 16.14 -18.78
C LYS A 68 9.79 17.21 -19.64
N LYS A 69 9.29 16.83 -20.82
CA LYS A 69 8.61 17.73 -21.77
C LYS A 69 9.43 19.02 -22.06
N SER A 70 10.73 18.85 -22.31
CA SER A 70 11.69 19.93 -22.58
C SER A 70 11.89 20.95 -21.44
N ARG A 71 11.51 20.59 -20.20
CA ARG A 71 11.79 21.39 -18.99
C ARG A 71 12.59 20.56 -18.00
N MET A 72 13.59 21.19 -17.40
CA MET A 72 14.37 20.57 -16.35
C MET A 72 13.54 20.47 -15.07
N LYS A 73 13.50 19.28 -14.48
CA LYS A 73 12.86 19.00 -13.20
C LYS A 73 13.90 18.53 -12.19
N TYR A 74 13.62 18.82 -10.92
CA TYR A 74 14.43 18.40 -9.79
C TYR A 74 13.55 17.67 -8.79
N VAL A 75 13.89 16.45 -8.41
CA VAL A 75 13.17 15.66 -7.39
C VAL A 75 14.09 15.37 -6.22
N ALA A 76 13.67 15.62 -4.99
CA ALA A 76 14.49 15.41 -3.79
C ALA A 76 14.60 13.92 -3.42
N LEU A 77 15.68 13.25 -3.85
CA LEU A 77 15.95 11.86 -3.45
C LEU A 77 16.31 11.74 -1.97
N GLU A 78 17.03 12.74 -1.43
CA GLU A 78 17.41 12.83 -0.02
C GLU A 78 17.10 14.22 0.53
N GLY A 79 16.58 14.29 1.75
CA GLY A 79 16.22 15.55 2.39
C GLY A 79 14.78 16.02 2.15
N ASN A 80 13.84 15.10 1.83
CA ASN A 80 12.41 15.40 1.64
C ASN A 80 11.81 16.24 2.79
N ARG A 81 12.10 15.91 4.05
CA ARG A 81 11.63 16.70 5.22
C ARG A 81 12.11 18.16 5.20
N ARG A 82 13.34 18.40 4.74
CA ARG A 82 13.94 19.75 4.67
C ARG A 82 13.32 20.56 3.53
N ILE A 83 13.15 19.95 2.36
CA ILE A 83 12.46 20.58 1.23
C ILE A 83 11.00 20.87 1.59
N ALA A 84 10.30 19.94 2.23
CA ALA A 84 8.93 20.15 2.68
C ALA A 84 8.82 21.29 3.71
N ALA A 85 9.73 21.34 4.69
CA ALA A 85 9.79 22.44 5.66
C ALA A 85 10.00 23.81 4.98
N LEU A 86 10.90 23.89 4.00
CA LEU A 86 11.11 25.12 3.22
C LEU A 86 9.90 25.47 2.36
N LYS A 87 9.26 24.50 1.71
CA LYS A 87 8.02 24.73 0.95
C LYS A 87 6.94 25.34 1.83
N ILE A 88 6.62 24.73 2.98
CA ILE A 88 5.53 25.25 3.83
C ILE A 88 5.80 26.68 4.31
N ILE A 89 7.07 27.06 4.56
CA ILE A 89 7.45 28.44 4.90
C ILE A 89 7.05 29.42 3.80
N PHE A 90 7.31 29.08 2.53
CA PHE A 90 7.17 30.03 1.41
C PHE A 90 5.89 29.86 0.58
N THR A 91 5.14 28.78 0.74
CA THR A 91 3.93 28.51 -0.06
C THR A 91 2.68 28.26 0.80
N GLU A 92 2.82 27.89 2.07
CA GLU A 92 1.70 27.49 2.95
C GLU A 92 1.76 28.17 4.32
N THR A 93 1.92 29.50 4.31
CA THR A 93 2.04 30.33 5.52
C THR A 93 0.82 30.21 6.46
N ASN A 94 -0.33 29.79 5.93
CA ASN A 94 -1.55 29.50 6.70
C ASN A 94 -1.34 28.41 7.76
N ARG A 95 -0.33 27.53 7.62
CA ARG A 95 0.01 26.50 8.63
C ARG A 95 0.69 27.04 9.89
N PHE A 96 1.09 28.32 9.88
CA PHE A 96 1.80 28.98 10.97
C PHE A 96 0.90 29.94 11.76
N SER A 97 1.34 30.26 12.98
CA SER A 97 0.70 31.26 13.82
C SER A 97 0.81 32.67 13.21
N SER A 98 -0.09 33.58 13.58
CA SER A 98 -0.04 34.98 13.11
C SER A 98 1.29 35.66 13.45
N ALA A 99 1.92 35.30 14.57
CA ALA A 99 3.22 35.84 14.97
C ALA A 99 4.35 35.32 14.06
N ASP A 100 4.31 34.06 13.68
CA ASP A 100 5.34 33.48 12.80
C ASP A 100 5.16 33.94 11.36
N ARG A 101 3.92 34.13 10.88
CA ARG A 101 3.66 34.72 9.55
C ARG A 101 4.32 36.10 9.39
N LYS A 102 4.24 36.97 10.41
CA LYS A 102 4.94 38.27 10.41
C LYS A 102 6.47 38.15 10.34
N LYS A 103 7.06 37.05 10.81
CA LYS A 103 8.50 36.78 10.66
C LYS A 103 8.78 36.30 9.24
N ILE A 104 7.97 35.39 8.72
CA ILE A 104 8.08 34.85 7.36
C ILE A 104 8.00 35.95 6.30
N GLU A 105 7.10 36.92 6.46
CA GLU A 105 6.97 38.08 5.55
C GLU A 105 8.26 38.89 5.37
N LYS A 106 9.18 38.83 6.34
CA LYS A 106 10.47 39.52 6.30
C LYS A 106 11.58 38.68 5.65
N LEU A 107 11.34 37.40 5.40
CA LEU A 107 12.33 36.50 4.82
C LEU A 107 12.38 36.67 3.31
N ASN A 108 13.59 36.67 2.76
CA ASN A 108 13.79 36.60 1.32
C ASN A 108 14.10 35.15 0.94
N VAL A 109 13.26 34.55 0.08
CA VAL A 109 13.42 33.15 -0.36
C VAL A 109 14.81 32.83 -0.93
N LYS A 110 15.50 33.83 -1.52
CA LYS A 110 16.86 33.63 -2.05
C LYS A 110 17.89 33.26 -0.99
N ASP A 111 17.67 33.70 0.25
CA ASP A 111 18.54 33.37 1.39
C ASP A 111 18.37 31.91 1.85
N PHE A 112 17.36 31.22 1.31
CA PHE A 112 16.98 29.85 1.62
C PHE A 112 17.10 28.94 0.41
N PHE A 113 17.82 29.38 -0.64
CA PHE A 113 18.15 28.49 -1.75
C PHE A 113 19.02 27.33 -1.24
N VAL A 114 18.75 26.15 -1.79
CA VAL A 114 19.32 24.90 -1.30
C VAL A 114 20.44 24.48 -2.22
N ASP A 115 21.62 24.27 -1.63
CA ASP A 115 22.72 23.65 -2.35
C ASP A 115 22.49 22.14 -2.42
N CYS A 116 22.26 21.65 -3.64
CA CYS A 116 21.89 20.28 -3.93
C CYS A 116 23.01 19.57 -4.67
N ASP A 117 23.29 18.33 -4.27
CA ASP A 117 24.08 17.40 -5.05
C ASP A 117 23.17 16.76 -6.11
N ILE A 118 23.56 16.87 -7.37
CA ILE A 118 22.75 16.50 -8.52
C ILE A 118 23.11 15.10 -8.99
N VAL A 119 22.07 14.28 -9.11
CA VAL A 119 22.10 12.94 -9.69
C VAL A 119 21.43 13.02 -11.06
N ASP A 120 22.08 12.50 -12.09
CA ASP A 120 21.48 12.40 -13.42
C ASP A 120 20.46 11.24 -13.46
N GLU A 121 19.42 11.34 -14.29
CA GLU A 121 18.40 10.30 -14.48
C GLU A 121 18.96 8.89 -14.72
N LYS A 122 20.07 8.77 -15.45
CA LYS A 122 20.77 7.49 -15.71
C LYS A 122 21.39 6.85 -14.46
N GLU A 123 21.62 7.63 -13.40
CA GLU A 123 22.23 7.21 -12.14
C GLU A 123 21.19 7.10 -11.02
N GLU A 124 19.90 7.27 -11.34
CA GLU A 124 18.81 7.28 -10.35
C GLU A 124 18.82 6.02 -9.49
N ASP A 125 18.86 4.83 -10.11
CA ASP A 125 18.83 3.56 -9.40
C ASP A 125 20.02 3.40 -8.45
N GLU A 126 21.23 3.75 -8.89
CA GLU A 126 22.43 3.68 -8.07
C GLU A 126 22.40 4.68 -6.91
N ALA A 127 21.93 5.90 -7.16
CA ALA A 127 21.79 6.93 -6.14
C ALA A 127 20.73 6.55 -5.10
N ARG A 128 19.54 6.11 -5.55
CA ARG A 128 18.48 5.60 -4.67
C ARG A 128 18.98 4.41 -3.86
N PHE A 129 19.74 3.51 -4.47
CA PHE A 129 20.40 2.42 -3.78
C PHE A 129 21.33 2.92 -2.67
N LYS A 130 22.26 3.83 -2.96
CA LYS A 130 23.22 4.37 -1.98
C LYS A 130 22.54 5.17 -0.86
N ILE A 131 21.53 5.97 -1.20
CA ILE A 131 20.73 6.73 -0.23
C ILE A 131 20.00 5.77 0.70
N THR A 132 19.32 4.78 0.12
CA THR A 132 18.66 3.70 0.87
C THR A 132 19.67 2.96 1.74
N ALA A 133 20.87 2.71 1.23
CA ALA A 133 21.94 2.05 1.95
C ALA A 133 22.48 2.84 3.14
N LYS A 134 22.60 4.16 3.03
CA LYS A 134 22.90 5.04 4.16
C LYS A 134 21.83 4.97 5.24
N HIS A 135 20.57 4.74 4.85
CA HIS A 135 19.49 4.50 5.79
C HIS A 135 19.47 3.09 6.39
N ILE A 136 20.17 2.09 5.81
CA ILE A 136 20.17 0.69 6.27
C ILE A 136 20.61 0.51 7.74
N ASP A 137 21.63 1.24 8.20
CA ASP A 137 22.00 1.18 9.62
C ASP A 137 20.86 1.68 10.52
N GLY A 138 20.05 2.61 10.02
CA GLY A 138 18.76 2.99 10.60
C GLY A 138 17.66 1.94 10.38
N ILE A 139 17.62 1.23 9.24
CA ILE A 139 16.63 0.18 8.94
C ILE A 139 16.66 -0.87 10.03
N LYS A 140 17.82 -1.28 10.56
CA LYS A 140 17.87 -2.23 11.69
C LYS A 140 16.99 -1.79 12.87
N ALA A 141 16.93 -0.49 13.14
CA ALA A 141 16.14 0.13 14.20
C ALA A 141 14.69 0.46 13.82
N TRP A 142 14.29 0.32 12.55
CA TRP A 142 12.91 0.54 12.12
C TRP A 142 11.96 -0.46 12.77
N ASN A 143 10.73 0.00 13.03
CA ASN A 143 9.69 -0.87 13.51
C ASN A 143 9.40 -1.97 12.45
N PRO A 144 8.83 -3.13 12.86
CA PRO A 144 8.59 -4.23 11.94
C PRO A 144 7.69 -3.90 10.74
N THR A 145 6.77 -2.95 10.88
CA THR A 145 5.84 -2.55 9.82
C THR A 145 6.58 -1.78 8.74
N ASP A 146 7.34 -0.75 9.11
CA ASP A 146 8.10 0.09 8.16
C ASP A 146 9.06 -0.77 7.32
N LYS A 147 9.73 -1.75 7.95
CA LYS A 147 10.60 -2.71 7.24
C LYS A 147 9.85 -3.51 6.18
N ARG A 148 8.67 -4.04 6.52
CA ARG A 148 7.88 -4.88 5.60
C ARG A 148 7.52 -4.11 4.34
N VAL A 149 7.10 -2.88 4.51
CA VAL A 149 6.60 -2.03 3.43
C VAL A 149 7.76 -1.58 2.56
N PHE A 150 8.88 -1.21 3.18
CA PHE A 150 10.10 -0.92 2.47
C PHE A 150 10.54 -2.06 1.55
N TYR A 151 10.55 -3.30 2.06
CA TYR A 151 10.86 -4.47 1.22
C TYR A 151 9.83 -4.67 0.11
N ASP A 152 8.55 -4.44 0.41
CA ASP A 152 7.49 -4.60 -0.58
C ASP A 152 7.59 -3.59 -1.72
N ASN A 153 7.94 -2.35 -1.44
CA ASN A 153 8.12 -1.33 -2.45
C ASN A 153 9.32 -1.60 -3.35
N LEU A 154 10.46 -2.00 -2.77
CA LEU A 154 11.61 -2.42 -3.58
C LEU A 154 11.25 -3.64 -4.44
N PHE A 155 10.56 -4.61 -3.87
CA PHE A 155 10.12 -5.80 -4.60
C PHE A 155 9.23 -5.42 -5.77
N THR A 156 8.17 -4.63 -5.54
CA THR A 156 7.26 -4.15 -6.58
C THR A 156 7.99 -3.36 -7.67
N GLN A 157 8.94 -2.49 -7.33
CA GLN A 157 9.75 -1.77 -8.32
C GLN A 157 10.54 -2.73 -9.22
N TYR A 158 11.20 -3.73 -8.65
CA TYR A 158 11.89 -4.76 -9.43
C TYR A 158 10.92 -5.53 -10.33
N ARG A 159 9.75 -5.93 -9.81
CA ARG A 159 8.73 -6.67 -10.58
C ARG A 159 8.18 -5.85 -11.75
N VAL A 160 7.90 -4.56 -11.54
CA VAL A 160 7.47 -3.63 -12.61
C VAL A 160 8.53 -3.49 -13.71
N ASN A 161 9.81 -3.55 -13.34
CA ASN A 161 10.92 -3.53 -14.29
C ASN A 161 11.22 -4.89 -14.93
N GLY A 162 10.33 -5.87 -14.79
CA GLY A 162 10.44 -7.20 -15.42
C GLY A 162 11.43 -8.16 -14.73
N VAL A 163 11.95 -7.80 -13.55
CA VAL A 163 12.87 -8.65 -12.80
C VAL A 163 12.10 -9.80 -12.14
N SER A 164 12.62 -11.02 -12.19
CA SER A 164 12.00 -12.19 -11.56
C SER A 164 11.89 -12.03 -10.03
N SER A 165 10.95 -12.72 -9.38
CA SER A 165 10.80 -12.66 -7.92
C SER A 165 12.06 -13.11 -7.17
N GLU A 166 12.75 -14.12 -7.69
CA GLU A 166 14.00 -14.62 -7.13
C GLU A 166 15.13 -13.58 -7.25
N ASP A 167 15.26 -12.94 -8.41
CA ASP A 167 16.29 -11.93 -8.63
C ASP A 167 15.98 -10.63 -7.87
N ALA A 168 14.70 -10.29 -7.71
CA ALA A 168 14.26 -9.18 -6.88
C ALA A 168 14.65 -9.41 -5.41
N LEU A 169 14.41 -10.61 -4.87
CA LEU A 169 14.83 -10.96 -3.50
C LEU A 169 16.35 -10.87 -3.32
N LYS A 170 17.13 -11.38 -4.29
CA LYS A 170 18.60 -11.25 -4.30
C LYS A 170 19.06 -9.80 -4.38
N ALA A 171 18.39 -8.99 -5.19
CA ALA A 171 18.69 -7.57 -5.29
C ALA A 171 18.41 -6.87 -3.96
N ILE A 172 17.28 -7.14 -3.30
CA ILE A 172 16.95 -6.57 -1.99
C ILE A 172 17.96 -7.03 -0.91
N GLU A 173 18.37 -8.30 -0.89
CA GLU A 173 19.36 -8.80 0.06
C GLU A 173 20.72 -8.12 -0.09
N LYS A 174 21.18 -7.85 -1.33
CA LYS A 174 22.44 -7.12 -1.57
C LYS A 174 22.43 -5.70 -0.99
N VAL A 175 21.24 -5.14 -0.82
CA VAL A 175 21.02 -3.73 -0.46
C VAL A 175 20.34 -3.58 0.88
N THR A 176 20.27 -4.62 1.70
CA THR A 176 19.66 -4.60 3.02
C THR A 176 20.44 -5.50 3.97
N PRO A 177 20.30 -5.36 5.30
CA PRO A 177 21.02 -6.20 6.25
C PRO A 177 20.28 -7.53 6.53
N GLU A 178 19.19 -7.80 5.80
CA GLU A 178 18.33 -8.96 6.02
C GLU A 178 18.54 -10.01 4.95
N THR A 179 18.30 -11.27 5.32
CA THR A 179 18.40 -12.40 4.39
C THR A 179 17.17 -12.48 3.48
N GLN A 180 17.31 -13.11 2.32
CA GLN A 180 16.18 -13.38 1.41
C GLN A 180 14.98 -14.02 2.12
N VAL A 181 15.23 -14.95 3.06
CA VAL A 181 14.16 -15.61 3.84
C VAL A 181 13.38 -14.60 4.68
N LYS A 182 14.06 -13.67 5.35
CA LYS A 182 13.40 -12.65 6.16
C LYS A 182 12.67 -11.63 5.31
N ILE A 183 13.27 -11.20 4.19
CA ILE A 183 12.64 -10.33 3.20
C ILE A 183 11.35 -10.98 2.70
N LYS A 184 11.42 -12.23 2.22
CA LYS A 184 10.26 -13.00 1.74
C LYS A 184 9.16 -13.12 2.79
N ASN A 185 9.49 -13.40 4.04
CA ASN A 185 8.50 -13.47 5.12
C ASN A 185 7.89 -12.10 5.45
N ALA A 186 8.65 -11.02 5.31
CA ALA A 186 8.15 -9.67 5.46
C ALA A 186 7.17 -9.30 4.33
N LEU A 187 7.49 -9.64 3.08
CA LEU A 187 6.61 -9.49 1.92
C LEU A 187 5.28 -10.23 2.13
N ARG A 188 5.34 -11.53 2.47
CA ARG A 188 4.14 -12.35 2.74
C ARG A 188 3.22 -11.74 3.79
N ARG A 189 3.80 -11.23 4.87
CA ARG A 189 3.03 -10.55 5.93
C ARG A 189 2.38 -9.27 5.42
N HIS A 190 3.14 -8.46 4.67
CA HIS A 190 2.61 -7.23 4.09
C HIS A 190 1.47 -7.52 3.12
N LYS A 191 1.67 -8.40 2.13
CA LYS A 191 0.65 -8.76 1.13
C LYS A 191 -0.63 -9.30 1.77
N PHE A 192 -0.51 -10.14 2.79
CA PHE A 192 -1.68 -10.63 3.53
C PHE A 192 -2.44 -9.50 4.23
N LEU A 193 -1.73 -8.58 4.88
CA LEU A 193 -2.35 -7.42 5.51
C LEU A 193 -3.00 -6.48 4.50
N SER A 194 -2.36 -6.23 3.35
CA SER A 194 -2.90 -5.40 2.28
C SER A 194 -4.21 -5.96 1.74
N LEU A 195 -4.30 -7.28 1.50
CA LEU A 195 -5.54 -7.93 1.05
C LEU A 195 -6.70 -7.68 2.02
N ILE A 196 -6.47 -7.81 3.33
CA ILE A 196 -7.50 -7.55 4.35
C ILE A 196 -7.84 -6.06 4.40
N TYR A 197 -6.82 -5.21 4.35
CA TYR A 197 -6.95 -3.76 4.40
C TYR A 197 -7.80 -3.22 3.25
N ASP A 198 -7.51 -3.61 2.02
CA ASP A 198 -8.21 -3.11 0.83
C ASP A 198 -9.70 -3.47 0.86
N GLU A 199 -10.04 -4.71 1.24
CA GLU A 199 -11.44 -5.15 1.37
C GLU A 199 -12.15 -4.42 2.53
N THR A 200 -11.48 -4.22 3.66
CA THR A 200 -12.07 -3.51 4.81
C THR A 200 -12.27 -2.02 4.52
N LYS A 201 -11.29 -1.37 3.90
CA LYS A 201 -11.31 0.05 3.54
C LYS A 201 -12.41 0.38 2.53
N THR A 202 -12.76 -0.58 1.66
CA THR A 202 -13.87 -0.45 0.71
C THR A 202 -15.21 -0.25 1.43
N ILE A 203 -15.43 -0.92 2.56
CA ILE A 203 -16.66 -0.82 3.38
C ILE A 203 -16.55 0.28 4.44
N TYR A 204 -15.33 0.54 4.95
CA TYR A 204 -15.04 1.56 5.95
C TYR A 204 -14.05 2.61 5.39
N PRO A 205 -14.49 3.56 4.53
CA PRO A 205 -13.59 4.55 3.92
C PRO A 205 -12.82 5.42 4.92
N GLN A 206 -13.34 5.58 6.14
CA GLN A 206 -12.71 6.32 7.24
C GLN A 206 -11.62 5.55 7.99
N LEU A 207 -11.40 4.26 7.69
CA LEU A 207 -10.40 3.43 8.39
C LEU A 207 -9.01 4.08 8.31
N ASP A 208 -8.28 4.12 9.42
CA ASP A 208 -6.91 4.67 9.42
C ASP A 208 -5.98 3.90 8.48
N TYR A 209 -4.87 4.54 8.09
CA TYR A 209 -3.84 3.87 7.27
C TYR A 209 -3.32 2.62 7.97
N LEU A 210 -3.07 1.56 7.18
CA LEU A 210 -2.61 0.25 7.67
C LEU A 210 -1.43 0.32 8.65
N SER A 211 -0.52 1.28 8.46
CA SER A 211 0.64 1.51 9.31
C SER A 211 0.31 1.89 10.76
N HIS A 212 -0.89 2.41 11.00
CA HIS A 212 -1.38 2.82 12.30
C HIS A 212 -2.33 1.80 12.94
N LEU A 213 -2.65 0.71 12.22
CA LEU A 213 -3.55 -0.32 12.70
C LEU A 213 -2.78 -1.41 13.43
N ASP A 214 -3.27 -1.81 14.62
CA ASP A 214 -2.75 -3.00 15.30
C ASP A 214 -3.12 -4.24 14.47
N SER A 215 -2.10 -4.88 13.93
CA SER A 215 -2.22 -5.98 12.97
C SER A 215 -1.43 -7.22 13.42
N ASP A 216 -0.99 -7.24 14.68
CA ASP A 216 -0.12 -8.33 15.17
C ASP A 216 -0.85 -9.67 15.16
N VAL A 217 -2.11 -9.71 15.62
CA VAL A 217 -2.93 -10.94 15.62
C VAL A 217 -3.11 -11.51 14.22
N LEU A 218 -3.29 -10.64 13.21
CA LEU A 218 -3.48 -11.06 11.82
C LEU A 218 -2.22 -11.78 11.31
N THR A 219 -1.04 -11.20 11.53
CA THR A 219 0.22 -11.79 11.03
C THR A 219 0.74 -12.95 11.88
N SER A 220 0.50 -12.95 13.19
CA SER A 220 1.09 -13.94 14.11
C SER A 220 0.19 -15.14 14.40
N ARG A 221 -1.13 -15.00 14.24
CA ARG A 221 -2.12 -16.03 14.60
C ARG A 221 -3.02 -16.45 13.44
N VAL A 222 -3.49 -15.48 12.66
CA VAL A 222 -4.51 -15.73 11.62
C VAL A 222 -3.88 -16.21 10.31
N GLN A 223 -2.81 -15.56 9.84
CA GLN A 223 -2.28 -15.75 8.48
C GLN A 223 -2.10 -17.23 8.08
N GLN A 224 -1.40 -17.99 8.92
CA GLN A 224 -1.13 -19.41 8.64
C GLN A 224 -2.42 -20.25 8.72
N ARG A 225 -3.30 -19.95 9.68
CA ARG A 225 -4.56 -20.69 9.87
C ARG A 225 -5.50 -20.49 8.70
N ILE A 226 -5.71 -19.25 8.27
CA ILE A 226 -6.53 -18.94 7.09
C ILE A 226 -5.96 -19.61 5.83
N LYS A 227 -4.64 -19.57 5.64
CA LYS A 227 -3.99 -20.27 4.52
C LYS A 227 -4.32 -21.76 4.52
N ASP A 228 -4.18 -22.43 5.66
CA ASP A 228 -4.41 -23.86 5.77
C ASP A 228 -5.89 -24.22 5.67
N THR A 229 -6.76 -23.48 6.36
CA THR A 229 -8.22 -23.68 6.37
C THR A 229 -8.83 -23.52 4.98
N LEU A 230 -8.42 -22.50 4.22
CA LEU A 230 -8.96 -22.24 2.88
C LEU A 230 -8.16 -22.94 1.77
N LYS A 231 -7.08 -23.64 2.12
CA LYS A 231 -6.14 -24.27 1.18
C LYS A 231 -5.62 -23.29 0.13
N LEU A 232 -5.21 -22.09 0.57
CA LEU A 232 -4.75 -21.02 -0.31
C LEU A 232 -3.40 -21.36 -0.92
N VAL A 233 -3.24 -21.00 -2.19
CA VAL A 233 -1.96 -21.11 -2.92
C VAL A 233 -1.31 -19.73 -2.96
N GLU A 234 0.02 -19.71 -2.99
CA GLU A 234 0.80 -18.47 -3.11
C GLU A 234 1.25 -18.30 -4.57
N ASP A 235 1.07 -17.12 -5.15
CA ASP A 235 1.59 -16.80 -6.48
C ASP A 235 3.09 -16.44 -6.47
N SER A 236 3.65 -16.12 -7.65
CA SER A 236 5.07 -15.76 -7.77
C SER A 236 5.46 -14.50 -6.99
N ASP A 237 4.48 -13.66 -6.66
CA ASP A 237 4.67 -12.35 -6.02
C ASP A 237 4.21 -12.38 -4.56
N PHE A 238 4.02 -13.59 -4.02
CA PHE A 238 3.69 -13.89 -2.64
C PHE A 238 2.27 -13.48 -2.21
N PHE A 239 1.37 -13.23 -3.15
CA PHE A 239 -0.05 -13.06 -2.83
C PHE A 239 -0.73 -14.41 -2.65
N PHE A 240 -1.64 -14.47 -1.68
CA PHE A 240 -2.56 -15.61 -1.57
C PHE A 240 -3.62 -15.55 -2.67
N LYS A 241 -3.83 -16.69 -3.31
CA LYS A 241 -4.89 -16.94 -4.28
C LYS A 241 -5.91 -17.89 -3.67
N CYS A 242 -7.16 -17.49 -3.76
CA CYS A 242 -8.29 -18.36 -3.49
C CYS A 242 -8.51 -19.36 -4.63
N LYS A 243 -9.43 -20.29 -4.42
CA LYS A 243 -9.94 -21.16 -5.48
C LYS A 243 -10.63 -20.32 -6.55
N GLU A 244 -10.52 -20.77 -7.79
CA GLU A 244 -11.21 -20.16 -8.93
C GLU A 244 -12.73 -20.15 -8.70
N GLY A 245 -13.35 -18.99 -8.95
CA GLY A 245 -14.80 -18.80 -8.78
C GLY A 245 -15.24 -18.57 -7.33
N LYS A 246 -14.28 -18.43 -6.40
CA LYS A 246 -14.52 -18.19 -4.96
C LYS A 246 -14.01 -16.86 -4.46
N GLU A 247 -13.82 -15.90 -5.37
CA GLU A 247 -13.29 -14.58 -5.09
C GLU A 247 -14.21 -13.81 -4.14
N ASN A 248 -15.53 -13.88 -4.33
CA ASN A 248 -16.48 -13.15 -3.49
C ASN A 248 -16.52 -13.68 -2.05
N GLU A 249 -16.56 -15.00 -1.90
CA GLU A 249 -16.51 -15.66 -0.59
C GLU A 249 -15.17 -15.38 0.11
N PHE A 250 -14.07 -15.39 -0.63
CA PHE A 250 -12.76 -15.05 -0.09
C PHE A 250 -12.70 -13.59 0.40
N LYS A 251 -13.22 -12.64 -0.39
CA LYS A 251 -13.32 -11.23 0.00
C LYS A 251 -14.18 -11.02 1.23
N ALA A 252 -15.31 -11.73 1.33
CA ALA A 252 -16.16 -11.67 2.52
C ALA A 252 -15.43 -12.17 3.78
N ILE A 253 -14.61 -13.22 3.66
CA ILE A 253 -13.76 -13.71 4.75
C ILE A 253 -12.71 -12.66 5.13
N LEU A 254 -11.99 -12.09 4.15
CA LEU A 254 -10.99 -11.05 4.40
C LEU A 254 -11.61 -9.83 5.10
N HIS A 255 -12.77 -9.38 4.63
CA HIS A 255 -13.53 -8.32 5.27
C HIS A 255 -13.85 -8.64 6.74
N SER A 256 -14.41 -9.82 7.02
CA SER A 256 -14.77 -10.24 8.38
C SER A 256 -13.56 -10.23 9.33
N LEU A 257 -12.38 -10.64 8.85
CA LEU A 257 -11.12 -10.58 9.61
C LEU A 257 -10.72 -9.13 9.93
N GLY A 258 -10.77 -8.25 8.94
CA GLY A 258 -10.39 -6.84 9.11
C GLY A 258 -11.38 -6.07 9.98
N GLU A 259 -12.68 -6.32 9.82
CA GLU A 259 -13.74 -5.75 10.65
C GLU A 259 -13.58 -6.15 12.12
N ALA A 260 -13.39 -7.44 12.40
CA ALA A 260 -13.16 -7.92 13.75
C ALA A 260 -11.88 -7.36 14.40
N THR A 261 -10.83 -7.10 13.60
CA THR A 261 -9.54 -6.60 14.11
C THR A 261 -9.57 -5.09 14.34
N TRP A 262 -9.99 -4.32 13.32
CA TRP A 262 -9.76 -2.87 13.30
C TRP A 262 -10.99 -2.05 13.66
N ILE A 263 -12.19 -2.56 13.36
CA ILE A 263 -13.45 -1.85 13.64
C ILE A 263 -13.98 -2.27 15.01
N ASN A 264 -14.31 -3.55 15.17
CA ASN A 264 -14.93 -4.08 16.38
C ASN A 264 -13.91 -4.36 17.49
N LYS A 265 -12.64 -4.53 17.14
CA LYS A 265 -11.52 -4.84 18.05
C LYS A 265 -11.73 -6.10 18.90
N THR A 266 -12.63 -6.97 18.46
CA THR A 266 -12.91 -8.27 19.08
C THR A 266 -11.78 -9.26 18.83
N LEU A 267 -11.12 -9.17 17.68
CA LEU A 267 -9.96 -9.99 17.32
C LEU A 267 -8.64 -9.26 17.67
N ASN A 268 -7.92 -9.77 18.66
CA ASN A 268 -6.61 -9.27 19.07
C ASN A 268 -5.79 -10.38 19.74
N THR A 269 -4.55 -10.09 20.13
CA THR A 269 -3.64 -11.09 20.73
C THR A 269 -4.08 -11.59 22.11
N ARG A 270 -5.05 -10.94 22.77
CA ARG A 270 -5.62 -11.44 24.03
C ARG A 270 -6.76 -12.43 23.74
N THR A 271 -7.63 -12.11 22.80
CA THR A 271 -8.77 -12.98 22.42
C THR A 271 -8.35 -14.17 21.57
N PHE A 272 -7.29 -14.04 20.77
CA PHE A 272 -6.67 -15.14 20.02
C PHE A 272 -5.19 -15.31 20.43
N SER A 273 -4.97 -15.78 21.66
CA SER A 273 -3.63 -15.83 22.28
C SER A 273 -2.65 -16.78 21.58
N THR A 274 -3.13 -17.93 21.10
CA THR A 274 -2.30 -18.94 20.43
C THR A 274 -3.04 -19.51 19.22
N GLN A 275 -2.30 -19.95 18.19
CA GLN A 275 -2.88 -20.53 16.98
C GLN A 275 -3.75 -21.77 17.24
N ASN A 276 -3.56 -22.47 18.36
CA ASN A 276 -4.34 -23.65 18.73
C ASN A 276 -5.80 -23.31 19.08
N MET A 277 -6.11 -22.03 19.35
CA MET A 277 -7.48 -21.57 19.60
C MET A 277 -8.28 -21.37 18.31
N TRP A 278 -7.73 -21.66 17.13
CA TRP A 278 -8.42 -21.38 15.87
C TRP A 278 -9.78 -22.06 15.76
N GLU A 279 -9.89 -23.33 16.13
CA GLU A 279 -11.18 -24.04 16.11
C GLU A 279 -12.17 -23.42 17.11
N ASP A 280 -11.73 -23.10 18.32
CA ASP A 280 -12.53 -22.38 19.31
C ASP A 280 -13.07 -21.04 18.79
N ILE A 281 -12.25 -20.30 18.04
CA ILE A 281 -12.63 -19.01 17.43
C ILE A 281 -13.77 -19.21 16.43
N LEU A 282 -13.72 -20.28 15.64
CA LEU A 282 -14.74 -20.63 14.65
C LEU A 282 -16.02 -21.19 15.29
N GLU A 283 -15.90 -21.98 16.36
CA GLU A 283 -17.04 -22.65 16.98
C GLU A 283 -17.85 -21.76 17.92
N LYS A 284 -17.16 -20.92 18.71
CA LYS A 284 -17.83 -20.05 19.69
C LYS A 284 -18.52 -18.86 19.03
N ASP A 285 -18.09 -18.48 17.84
CA ASP A 285 -18.67 -17.40 17.03
C ASP A 285 -18.73 -16.03 17.74
N VAL A 286 -17.88 -15.82 18.76
CA VAL A 286 -17.85 -14.57 19.55
C VAL A 286 -16.81 -13.59 18.99
N VAL A 287 -15.62 -14.08 18.64
CA VAL A 287 -14.48 -13.21 18.31
C VAL A 287 -14.59 -12.68 16.87
N ILE A 288 -15.04 -13.52 15.95
CA ILE A 288 -15.25 -13.19 14.54
C ILE A 288 -16.61 -13.77 14.11
N PRO A 289 -17.72 -13.11 14.45
CA PRO A 289 -19.06 -13.64 14.19
C PRO A 289 -19.30 -13.94 12.70
N GLY A 290 -19.91 -15.08 12.40
CA GLY A 290 -20.24 -15.55 11.06
C GLY A 290 -19.06 -16.08 10.25
N LEU A 291 -17.83 -16.09 10.78
CA LEU A 291 -16.65 -16.52 10.03
C LEU A 291 -16.74 -17.99 9.60
N ARG A 292 -17.26 -18.86 10.46
CA ARG A 292 -17.42 -20.29 10.16
C ARG A 292 -18.33 -20.51 8.95
N ASP A 293 -19.43 -19.78 8.87
CA ASP A 293 -20.40 -19.90 7.78
C ASP A 293 -19.81 -19.38 6.46
N LEU A 294 -19.07 -18.27 6.50
CA LEU A 294 -18.33 -17.77 5.34
C LEU A 294 -17.31 -18.80 4.83
N ILE A 295 -16.59 -19.46 5.73
CA ILE A 295 -15.65 -20.53 5.38
C ILE A 295 -16.40 -21.72 4.77
N GLN A 296 -17.56 -22.11 5.28
CA GLN A 296 -18.36 -23.19 4.70
C GLN A 296 -18.84 -22.83 3.29
N HIS A 297 -19.37 -21.62 3.09
CA HIS A 297 -19.81 -21.12 1.78
C HIS A 297 -18.67 -21.09 0.75
N TYR A 298 -17.45 -20.78 1.19
CA TYR A 298 -16.27 -20.84 0.34
C TYR A 298 -16.03 -22.24 -0.26
N PHE A 299 -16.45 -23.31 0.41
CA PHE A 299 -16.32 -24.69 -0.08
C PHE A 299 -17.55 -25.24 -0.80
N LEU A 300 -18.70 -24.57 -0.74
CA LEU A 300 -19.89 -25.01 -1.48
C LEU A 300 -19.67 -24.88 -2.99
N ILE A 301 -19.98 -25.91 -3.77
CA ILE A 301 -19.97 -25.81 -5.22
C ILE A 301 -21.25 -25.05 -5.61
N LYS A 302 -21.13 -23.95 -6.37
CA LYS A 302 -22.31 -23.39 -7.03
C LYS A 302 -22.70 -24.40 -8.11
N GLU A 303 -23.85 -25.04 -7.97
CA GLU A 303 -24.43 -25.78 -9.09
C GLU A 303 -24.59 -24.79 -10.26
N PRO A 304 -24.20 -25.18 -11.48
CA PRO A 304 -24.52 -24.36 -12.65
C PRO A 304 -26.04 -24.16 -12.70
N PRO A 305 -26.53 -23.02 -13.18
CA PRO A 305 -27.96 -22.83 -13.38
C PRO A 305 -28.47 -23.98 -14.23
N ILE A 306 -29.48 -24.69 -13.72
CA ILE A 306 -30.24 -25.65 -14.53
C ILE A 306 -30.83 -24.83 -15.67
N GLU A 307 -30.34 -25.04 -16.89
CA GLU A 307 -31.04 -24.58 -18.09
C GLU A 307 -32.40 -25.29 -18.08
N GLU A 308 -33.46 -24.55 -17.73
CA GLU A 308 -34.82 -24.98 -18.01
C GLU A 308 -34.93 -25.17 -19.53
N LEU A 309 -34.87 -26.43 -19.95
CA LEU A 309 -35.26 -26.84 -21.29
C LEU A 309 -36.69 -26.35 -21.52
N PRO A 310 -36.98 -25.64 -22.63
CA PRO A 310 -38.31 -25.14 -22.87
C PRO A 310 -39.27 -26.32 -23.00
N GLU A 311 -40.35 -26.28 -22.22
CA GLU A 311 -41.46 -27.21 -22.34
C GLU A 311 -41.94 -27.24 -23.79
N THR A 312 -41.93 -28.43 -24.38
CA THR A 312 -42.54 -28.67 -25.68
C THR A 312 -44.04 -28.53 -25.54
N ASP A 313 -44.61 -27.45 -26.08
CA ASP A 313 -46.04 -27.31 -26.29
C ASP A 313 -46.55 -28.41 -27.23
N THR A 314 -47.12 -29.47 -26.66
CA THR A 314 -48.05 -30.34 -27.38
C THR A 314 -49.35 -29.56 -27.63
N ILE A 315 -49.49 -29.00 -28.83
CA ILE A 315 -50.77 -28.51 -29.33
C ILE A 315 -51.62 -29.73 -29.71
N SER A 316 -52.64 -29.99 -28.91
CA SER A 316 -53.80 -30.80 -29.24
C SER A 316 -54.72 -30.01 -30.17
N GLU A 317 -54.81 -30.38 -31.45
CA GLU A 317 -55.95 -30.01 -32.29
C GLU A 317 -56.98 -31.14 -32.27
N THR A 318 -58.17 -30.80 -31.77
CA THR A 318 -59.38 -31.60 -31.87
C THR A 318 -60.38 -30.84 -32.73
N GLY A 319 -61.01 -31.57 -33.66
CA GLY A 319 -62.37 -31.28 -34.13
C GLY A 319 -62.50 -30.56 -35.46
N GLY A 320 -63.00 -31.29 -36.46
CA GLY A 320 -63.51 -30.73 -37.71
C GLY A 320 -63.81 -31.79 -38.76
N GLU A 321 -64.85 -32.60 -38.52
CA GLU A 321 -65.51 -33.37 -39.58
C GLU A 321 -66.15 -32.39 -40.58
N ASP A 322 -65.91 -32.59 -41.88
CA ASP A 322 -66.97 -32.36 -42.87
C ASP A 322 -66.82 -33.31 -44.06
N SER A 323 -67.95 -33.86 -44.47
CA SER A 323 -68.15 -34.90 -45.46
C SER A 323 -68.45 -34.33 -46.85
N SER A 324 -67.86 -34.89 -47.90
CA SER A 324 -68.54 -35.00 -49.20
C SER A 324 -67.84 -36.02 -50.11
N GLU A 325 -68.64 -36.97 -50.59
CA GLU A 325 -68.33 -37.96 -51.63
C GLU A 325 -68.14 -37.33 -53.03
N ASN A 326 -67.60 -38.17 -53.93
CA ASN A 326 -67.82 -38.30 -55.38
C ASN A 326 -66.75 -37.88 -56.40
N GLU A 327 -66.23 -38.94 -57.05
CA GLU A 327 -66.18 -39.22 -58.50
C GLU A 327 -65.21 -38.48 -59.45
N SER A 328 -64.46 -39.29 -60.21
CA SER A 328 -64.01 -39.19 -61.64
C SER A 328 -63.72 -37.80 -62.23
N ASP A 329 -62.57 -37.52 -62.85
CA ASP A 329 -61.86 -38.22 -63.95
C ASP A 329 -60.37 -37.83 -63.95
#